data_AF-A0A9W9HXS1-F1
#
_entry.id   AF-A0A9W9HXS1-F1
#
_cell.length_a   1.000
_cell.length_b   1.000
_cell.length_c   1.000
_cell.angle_alpha   90.00
_cell.angle_beta   90.00
_cell.angle_gamma   90.00
#
_symmetry.space_group_name_H-M   'P 1'
#
loop_
_entity.id
_entity.type
_entity.pdbx_description
1 polymer ?
#
loop_
_entity_poly.entity_id
_entity_poly.type
_entity_poly.pdbx_seq_one_letter_code
_entity_poly.pdbx_strand_id
1 'polypeptide(L)'
;MTAAISYQSYKHAILFSAFLATVRAQQVGTYTTETHPSLTWSKCTSGGSCTSQSGEVVIDSNWRWVHETKSSTNCYTGNEWDTTICPDDVTCASNCTLDGASYSSTYGVTTSGDELRLNFVTQSTNKNVGSRLYLLENDSTYQTFDLLNQEFTFDVDVSNLPCGLNGALYFVAMDADGGTARYPTNKAGAKYGTGYCDSQCPRDLKFINGEANVEGWEPSSNDLNSGTGDHGSCCAEMDVWEANSISNAVTPHPCNTASQTMCEGDACGGTYSSDRYGGTCDPDGCDFNPYRMGDTSFYGPGLIVDTSSPFTVVTQFITNTGTSSGTLSEIKRFYVQDGKVIAQPQSAVSGVSGNSITTSFCSAQKTAFGDTDSFSEHGGMAGMSAGLAEGMVLVMSLWDDHAADMLWLDSTYPTNASSTTPGAKRGTCDISSGDPDTVESTYANAYVLYSNIKVGPLNSTYTGTTSGSGSGSTTTSTTTSTTTYTTTSSGSSSTGAAHYAQCGGSSWTGATTCASPYTCTKQNDYYSQCL
;
A
#
# COMPACT_ATOMS: atom_id res chain seq x y z
N MET A 1 82.38 16.95 7.54
CA MET A 1 81.81 15.59 7.45
C MET A 1 80.31 15.75 7.29
N THR A 2 79.89 15.66 6.04
CA THR A 2 78.58 15.97 5.49
C THR A 2 77.84 14.67 5.21
N ALA A 3 76.55 14.65 5.56
CA ALA A 3 75.45 13.90 4.95
C ALA A 3 75.49 12.35 4.94
N ALA A 4 74.26 11.79 4.90
CA ALA A 4 73.88 10.37 4.84
C ALA A 4 74.00 9.64 6.19
N ILE A 5 72.90 9.28 6.87
CA ILE A 5 72.07 8.09 6.64
C ILE A 5 70.87 8.24 7.61
N SER A 6 69.60 7.92 7.33
CA SER A 6 68.79 7.68 6.14
C SER A 6 67.34 7.69 6.68
N TYR A 7 66.41 8.55 6.28
CA TYR A 7 65.54 8.45 5.10
C TYR A 7 65.04 7.05 4.68
N GLN A 8 65.16 6.01 5.51
CA GLN A 8 64.59 4.68 5.22
C GLN A 8 63.43 4.26 6.13
N SER A 9 63.28 4.85 7.31
CA SER A 9 62.20 4.44 8.25
C SER A 9 60.87 5.15 8.01
N TYR A 10 60.84 6.29 7.31
CA TYR A 10 59.61 7.04 6.99
C TYR A 10 59.03 6.73 5.60
N LYS A 11 59.79 6.08 4.71
CA LYS A 11 59.26 5.65 3.40
C LYS A 11 58.37 4.41 3.49
N HIS A 12 58.56 3.56 4.50
CA HIS A 12 57.74 2.35 4.68
C HIS A 12 56.45 2.63 5.50
N ALA A 13 56.43 3.70 6.30
CA ALA A 13 55.23 4.11 7.04
C ALA A 13 54.23 4.92 6.19
N ILE A 14 54.70 5.63 5.14
CA ILE A 14 53.83 6.43 4.26
C ILE A 14 53.34 5.61 3.05
N LEU A 15 53.98 4.49 2.71
CA LEU A 15 53.51 3.56 1.67
C LEU A 15 52.45 2.56 2.15
N PHE A 16 52.17 2.48 3.46
CA PHE A 16 51.07 1.65 4.00
C PHE A 16 49.78 2.45 4.26
N SER A 17 49.80 3.78 4.12
CA SER A 17 48.62 4.66 4.25
C SER A 17 47.98 5.02 2.90
N ALA A 18 48.43 4.40 1.80
CA ALA A 18 47.96 4.65 0.44
C ALA A 18 47.16 3.48 -0.17
N PHE A 19 46.78 2.48 0.63
CA PHE A 19 45.54 1.74 0.36
C PHE A 19 44.41 2.52 1.01
N LEU A 20 44.07 3.67 0.43
CA LEU A 20 42.70 4.14 0.49
C LEU A 20 41.90 3.01 -0.15
N ALA A 21 41.31 2.15 0.67
CA ALA A 21 40.21 1.32 0.22
C ALA A 21 39.20 2.30 -0.36
N THR A 22 39.14 2.39 -1.69
CA THR A 22 38.02 3.03 -2.37
C THR A 22 36.81 2.26 -1.89
N VAL A 23 36.05 2.86 -0.96
CA VAL A 23 34.81 2.26 -0.46
C VAL A 23 33.92 2.11 -1.68
N ARG A 24 33.80 0.84 -2.11
CA ARG A 24 32.97 0.37 -3.22
C ARG A 24 31.52 0.55 -2.80
N ALA A 25 30.71 1.24 -3.60
CA ALA A 25 29.40 1.72 -3.17
C ALA A 25 28.40 1.70 -4.33
N GLN A 26 27.13 1.35 -4.10
CA GLN A 26 26.00 1.61 -4.99
C GLN A 26 25.95 3.11 -5.31
N GLN A 27 26.05 3.46 -6.59
CA GLN A 27 26.21 4.85 -7.02
C GLN A 27 24.92 5.47 -7.55
N VAL A 28 24.97 6.78 -7.79
CA VAL A 28 23.88 7.57 -8.37
C VAL A 28 24.15 7.83 -9.86
N GLY A 29 23.20 7.43 -10.70
CA GLY A 29 23.20 7.68 -12.14
C GLY A 29 22.96 9.16 -12.45
N THR A 30 23.39 9.58 -13.65
CA THR A 30 23.32 11.00 -14.06
C THR A 30 22.77 11.18 -15.47
N TYR A 31 22.28 10.12 -16.11
CA TYR A 31 21.67 10.23 -17.44
C TYR A 31 20.27 10.81 -17.35
N THR A 32 19.51 10.43 -16.31
CA THR A 32 18.19 10.94 -16.01
C THR A 32 18.24 11.68 -14.68
N THR A 33 17.79 12.93 -14.65
CA THR A 33 17.68 13.68 -13.40
C THR A 33 16.50 13.13 -12.59
N GLU A 34 16.72 12.84 -11.31
CA GLU A 34 15.64 12.49 -10.40
C GLU A 34 14.84 13.75 -10.03
N THR A 35 13.54 13.73 -10.25
CA THR A 35 12.62 14.81 -9.90
C THR A 35 11.32 14.20 -9.38
N HIS A 36 11.10 14.29 -8.08
CA HIS A 36 9.97 13.66 -7.41
C HIS A 36 8.66 14.40 -7.73
N PRO A 37 7.58 13.71 -8.12
CA PRO A 37 6.26 14.32 -8.24
C PRO A 37 5.76 14.78 -6.86
N SER A 38 5.32 16.04 -6.76
CA SER A 38 4.78 16.57 -5.51
C SER A 38 3.43 15.94 -5.18
N LEU A 39 3.18 15.67 -3.90
CA LEU A 39 1.93 15.14 -3.38
C LEU A 39 1.63 15.79 -2.02
N THR A 40 0.52 16.52 -1.92
CA THR A 40 0.11 17.10 -0.64
C THR A 40 -0.70 16.12 0.19
N TRP A 41 -0.53 16.17 1.50
CA TRP A 41 -1.33 15.41 2.47
C TRP A 41 -1.72 16.31 3.64
N SER A 42 -2.43 15.79 4.64
CA SER A 42 -2.98 16.59 5.73
C SER A 42 -2.67 16.01 7.11
N LYS A 43 -2.23 16.87 8.03
CA LYS A 43 -2.12 16.55 9.46
C LYS A 43 -3.27 17.20 10.22
N CYS A 44 -4.08 16.38 10.89
CA CYS A 44 -5.28 16.80 11.59
C CYS A 44 -5.07 16.86 13.10
N THR A 45 -5.77 17.76 13.77
CA THR A 45 -5.82 17.87 15.23
C THR A 45 -7.15 17.38 15.77
N SER A 46 -7.21 17.11 17.07
CA SER A 46 -8.48 16.84 17.74
C SER A 46 -9.53 17.93 17.41
N GLY A 47 -10.75 17.51 17.08
CA GLY A 47 -11.81 18.41 16.61
C GLY A 47 -11.88 18.59 15.09
N GLY A 48 -11.00 17.93 14.31
CA GLY A 48 -11.15 17.80 12.85
C GLY A 48 -10.51 18.90 12.00
N SER A 49 -9.77 19.83 12.61
CA SER A 49 -9.01 20.84 11.86
C SER A 49 -7.76 20.20 11.27
N CYS A 50 -7.57 20.32 9.95
CA CYS A 50 -6.42 19.77 9.26
C CYS A 50 -5.54 20.87 8.64
N THR A 51 -4.24 20.61 8.61
CA THR A 51 -3.23 21.48 8.00
C THR A 51 -2.54 20.72 6.88
N SER A 52 -2.51 21.32 5.70
CA SER A 52 -1.83 20.73 4.54
C SER A 52 -0.33 20.65 4.80
N GLN A 53 0.25 19.53 4.42
CA GLN A 53 1.68 19.24 4.41
C GLN A 53 2.10 19.06 2.95
N SER A 54 3.26 19.61 2.61
CA SER A 54 3.90 19.34 1.32
C SER A 54 4.70 18.05 1.44
N GLY A 55 4.48 17.12 0.52
CA GLY A 55 5.31 15.94 0.34
C GLY A 55 5.63 15.74 -1.14
N GLU A 56 6.43 14.72 -1.41
CA GLU A 56 6.75 14.26 -2.76
C GLU A 56 6.72 12.72 -2.77
N VAL A 57 6.65 12.10 -3.93
CA VAL A 57 6.72 10.63 -4.04
C VAL A 57 7.94 10.19 -4.81
N VAL A 58 8.51 9.06 -4.40
CA VAL A 58 9.67 8.46 -5.05
C VAL A 58 9.39 7.01 -5.42
N ILE A 59 9.74 6.63 -6.65
CA ILE A 59 9.63 5.24 -7.09
C ILE A 59 10.74 4.38 -6.48
N ASP A 60 10.38 3.16 -6.11
CA ASP A 60 11.28 2.13 -5.59
C ASP A 60 12.44 1.84 -6.53
N SER A 61 13.60 1.55 -5.92
CA SER A 61 14.86 1.33 -6.64
C SER A 61 14.84 0.14 -7.62
N ASN A 62 14.00 -0.87 -7.41
CA ASN A 62 13.93 -2.07 -8.26
C ASN A 62 13.40 -1.76 -9.67
N TRP A 63 12.59 -0.71 -9.83
CA TRP A 63 12.07 -0.24 -11.13
C TRP A 63 13.07 0.62 -11.91
N ARG A 64 14.16 1.06 -11.28
CA ARG A 64 15.11 1.98 -11.89
C ARG A 64 16.01 1.25 -12.87
N TRP A 65 16.42 1.98 -13.89
CA TRP A 65 17.47 1.52 -14.78
C TRP A 65 18.78 1.41 -13.98
N VAL A 66 19.40 0.23 -14.05
CA VAL A 66 20.70 -0.06 -13.44
C VAL A 66 21.76 -0.17 -14.54
N HIS A 67 22.71 0.77 -14.53
CA HIS A 67 23.77 0.82 -15.53
C HIS A 67 25.14 1.09 -14.90
N GLU A 68 26.20 0.86 -15.66
CA GLU A 68 27.56 1.13 -15.21
C GLU A 68 27.77 2.61 -14.86
N THR A 69 28.62 2.87 -13.87
CA THR A 69 29.06 4.21 -13.45
C THR A 69 29.69 5.07 -14.55
N LYS A 70 30.29 4.45 -15.57
CA LYS A 70 31.12 5.12 -16.58
C LYS A 70 30.57 5.01 -18.00
N SER A 71 29.48 4.30 -18.19
CA SER A 71 28.90 4.02 -19.51
C SER A 71 27.38 3.83 -19.40
N SER A 72 26.67 3.73 -20.51
CA SER A 72 25.24 3.38 -20.53
C SER A 72 25.02 1.87 -20.67
N THR A 73 26.03 1.05 -20.39
CA THR A 73 25.89 -0.41 -20.43
C THR A 73 25.06 -0.86 -19.23
N ASN A 74 24.04 -1.68 -19.48
CA ASN A 74 23.17 -2.20 -18.42
C ASN A 74 23.96 -3.13 -17.50
N CYS A 75 23.79 -2.96 -16.20
CA CYS A 75 24.21 -3.98 -15.23
C CYS A 75 23.15 -5.08 -15.07
N TYR A 76 21.89 -4.76 -15.38
CA TYR A 76 20.75 -5.67 -15.26
C TYR A 76 19.82 -5.46 -16.46
N THR A 77 19.42 -6.53 -17.15
CA THR A 77 18.53 -6.48 -18.32
C THR A 77 17.53 -7.63 -18.29
N GLY A 78 16.24 -7.32 -18.49
CA GLY A 78 15.19 -8.32 -18.31
C GLY A 78 15.21 -8.78 -16.86
N ASN A 79 15.59 -10.03 -16.63
CA ASN A 79 15.72 -10.62 -15.31
C ASN A 79 17.14 -11.14 -14.99
N GLU A 80 18.17 -10.71 -15.73
CA GLU A 80 19.56 -11.17 -15.57
C GLU A 80 20.54 -10.03 -15.29
N TRP A 81 21.53 -10.29 -14.44
CA TRP A 81 22.70 -9.42 -14.22
C TRP A 81 23.80 -9.67 -15.27
N ASP A 82 24.52 -8.62 -15.66
CA ASP A 82 25.76 -8.76 -16.44
C ASP A 82 26.89 -9.23 -15.50
N THR A 83 27.23 -10.52 -15.60
CA THR A 83 28.24 -11.17 -14.74
C THR A 83 29.68 -10.67 -14.95
N THR A 84 29.96 -9.92 -16.03
CA THR A 84 31.27 -9.27 -16.22
C THR A 84 31.37 -8.00 -15.38
N ILE A 85 30.27 -7.26 -15.28
CA ILE A 85 30.17 -6.02 -14.50
C ILE A 85 29.89 -6.32 -13.02
N CYS A 86 29.07 -7.34 -12.78
CA CYS A 86 28.57 -7.80 -11.48
C CYS A 86 29.03 -9.24 -11.19
N PRO A 87 30.34 -9.47 -10.95
CA PRO A 87 30.86 -10.79 -10.61
C PRO A 87 30.60 -11.20 -9.15
N ASP A 88 30.31 -10.23 -8.28
CA ASP A 88 30.02 -10.37 -6.85
C ASP A 88 29.23 -9.14 -6.39
N ASP A 89 28.54 -9.23 -5.24
CA ASP A 89 27.58 -8.22 -4.78
C ASP A 89 28.23 -6.85 -4.54
N VAL A 90 29.41 -6.85 -3.91
CA VAL A 90 30.15 -5.64 -3.55
C VAL A 90 30.73 -4.94 -4.78
N THR A 91 31.27 -5.72 -5.73
CA THR A 91 31.80 -5.19 -7.00
C THR A 91 30.67 -4.68 -7.87
N CYS A 92 29.54 -5.38 -7.94
CA CYS A 92 28.36 -4.94 -8.67
C CYS A 92 27.85 -3.60 -8.12
N ALA A 93 27.65 -3.49 -6.80
CA ALA A 93 27.29 -2.22 -6.17
C ALA A 93 28.27 -1.11 -6.56
N SER A 94 29.58 -1.34 -6.53
CA SER A 94 30.58 -0.35 -6.95
C SER A 94 30.50 0.08 -8.40
N ASN A 95 30.17 -0.86 -9.29
CA ASN A 95 30.25 -0.66 -10.73
C ASN A 95 28.95 -0.07 -11.28
N CYS A 96 27.84 -0.23 -10.56
CA CYS A 96 26.50 0.06 -11.03
C CYS A 96 25.84 1.22 -10.29
N THR A 97 24.88 1.85 -10.97
CA THR A 97 24.19 3.03 -10.47
C THR A 97 22.70 2.93 -10.69
N LEU A 98 21.92 3.51 -9.79
CA LEU A 98 20.49 3.76 -9.99
C LEU A 98 20.31 5.12 -10.69
N ASP A 99 19.67 5.15 -11.85
CA ASP A 99 19.39 6.39 -12.57
C ASP A 99 18.08 7.06 -12.11
N GLY A 100 17.87 8.31 -12.52
CA GLY A 100 16.60 9.00 -12.28
C GLY A 100 15.41 8.38 -13.03
N ALA A 101 14.20 8.75 -12.63
CA ALA A 101 12.96 8.20 -13.18
C ALA A 101 12.15 9.22 -14.00
N SER A 102 11.70 8.82 -15.19
CA SER A 102 10.68 9.55 -15.95
C SER A 102 9.29 9.07 -15.55
N TYR A 103 8.82 9.51 -14.38
CA TYR A 103 7.59 9.05 -13.69
C TYR A 103 6.38 8.81 -14.62
N SER A 104 5.94 9.84 -15.35
CA SER A 104 4.73 9.71 -16.18
C SER A 104 4.96 8.86 -17.45
N SER A 105 6.03 9.13 -18.19
CA SER A 105 6.23 8.51 -19.51
C SER A 105 6.76 7.08 -19.49
N THR A 106 7.45 6.68 -18.42
CA THR A 106 8.02 5.34 -18.27
C THR A 106 7.21 4.48 -17.32
N TYR A 107 6.74 5.06 -16.21
CA TYR A 107 6.12 4.32 -15.11
C TYR A 107 4.62 4.59 -14.95
N GLY A 108 4.04 5.50 -15.73
CA GLY A 108 2.60 5.80 -15.66
C GLY A 108 2.18 6.44 -14.33
N VAL A 109 3.12 7.08 -13.63
CA VAL A 109 2.88 7.76 -12.36
C VAL A 109 2.63 9.24 -12.60
N THR A 110 1.54 9.75 -12.04
CA THR A 110 1.22 11.19 -12.07
C THR A 110 0.65 11.65 -10.74
N THR A 111 0.91 12.90 -10.37
CA THR A 111 0.26 13.56 -9.23
C THR A 111 -0.47 14.83 -9.63
N SER A 112 -1.51 15.18 -8.88
CA SER A 112 -2.23 16.45 -9.02
C SER A 112 -2.76 16.89 -7.65
N GLY A 113 -2.06 17.82 -7.01
CA GLY A 113 -2.42 18.28 -5.66
C GLY A 113 -2.19 17.16 -4.63
N ASP A 114 -3.28 16.63 -4.07
CA ASP A 114 -3.29 15.54 -3.11
C ASP A 114 -3.59 14.17 -3.73
N GLU A 115 -3.76 14.08 -5.05
CA GLU A 115 -4.02 12.83 -5.77
C GLU A 115 -2.73 12.25 -6.39
N LEU A 116 -2.51 10.96 -6.19
CA LEU A 116 -1.53 10.10 -6.85
C LEU A 116 -2.27 9.06 -7.71
N ARG A 117 -1.90 8.99 -8.99
CA ARG A 117 -2.38 7.97 -9.93
C ARG A 117 -1.25 7.03 -10.32
N LEU A 118 -1.51 5.73 -10.23
CA LEU A 118 -0.62 4.67 -10.72
C LEU A 118 -1.33 3.89 -11.81
N ASN A 119 -0.79 3.92 -13.04
CA ASN A 119 -1.25 3.05 -14.12
C ASN A 119 -0.58 1.67 -14.01
N PHE A 120 -1.30 0.63 -14.43
CA PHE A 120 -0.78 -0.73 -14.39
C PHE A 120 0.28 -0.97 -15.46
N VAL A 121 -0.05 -0.84 -16.75
CA VAL A 121 0.93 -1.01 -17.83
C VAL A 121 1.25 0.34 -18.48
N THR A 122 2.54 0.63 -18.62
CA THR A 122 3.02 1.82 -19.34
C THR A 122 4.00 1.41 -20.43
N GLN A 123 3.64 1.70 -21.68
CA GLN A 123 4.49 1.42 -22.82
C GLN A 123 5.39 2.62 -23.14
N SER A 124 6.69 2.41 -23.04
CA SER A 124 7.74 3.34 -23.50
C SER A 124 8.66 2.62 -24.49
N THR A 125 9.98 2.85 -24.42
CA THR A 125 10.97 1.98 -25.07
C THR A 125 10.84 0.53 -24.60
N ASN A 126 10.53 0.36 -23.31
CA ASN A 126 10.21 -0.93 -22.69
C ASN A 126 8.77 -0.93 -22.16
N LYS A 127 8.20 -2.11 -21.96
CA LYS A 127 6.93 -2.30 -21.24
C LYS A 127 7.22 -2.26 -19.74
N ASN A 128 6.62 -1.32 -19.02
CA ASN A 128 6.61 -1.28 -17.56
C ASN A 128 5.30 -1.88 -17.05
N VAL A 129 5.38 -2.68 -15.98
CA VAL A 129 4.23 -3.25 -15.27
C VAL A 129 4.31 -2.82 -13.80
N GLY A 130 3.22 -2.26 -13.30
CA GLY A 130 3.08 -1.80 -11.93
C GLY A 130 4.04 -0.68 -11.52
N SER A 131 3.95 -0.32 -10.24
CA SER A 131 4.91 0.56 -9.57
C SER A 131 4.76 0.45 -8.05
N ARG A 132 5.84 0.76 -7.31
CA ARG A 132 5.82 0.94 -5.85
C ARG A 132 6.45 2.28 -5.52
N LEU A 133 5.76 3.10 -4.73
CA LEU A 133 6.19 4.44 -4.38
C LEU A 133 6.17 4.69 -2.87
N TYR A 134 7.07 5.55 -2.42
CA TYR A 134 7.18 6.00 -1.04
C TYR A 134 6.89 7.49 -0.93
N LEU A 135 6.25 7.89 0.17
CA LEU A 135 6.10 9.31 0.49
C LEU A 135 7.39 9.87 1.10
N LEU A 136 7.86 11.00 0.59
CA LEU A 136 9.00 11.76 1.08
C LEU A 136 8.56 12.96 1.92
N GLU A 137 9.26 13.18 3.04
CA GLU A 137 9.23 14.45 3.78
C GLU A 137 10.03 15.51 3.02
N ASN A 138 11.14 15.10 2.41
CA ASN A 138 11.99 15.91 1.55
C ASN A 138 12.78 15.00 0.57
N ASP A 139 13.48 15.59 -0.39
CA ASP A 139 14.26 14.94 -1.46
C ASP A 139 15.27 13.86 -1.00
N SER A 140 15.53 13.67 0.30
CA SER A 140 16.42 12.62 0.80
C SER A 140 15.94 11.93 2.08
N THR A 141 14.67 12.06 2.45
CA THR A 141 14.12 11.43 3.65
C THR A 141 12.66 11.04 3.43
N TYR A 142 12.35 9.77 3.66
CA TYR A 142 10.96 9.29 3.70
C TYR A 142 10.20 9.96 4.82
N GLN A 143 8.93 10.25 4.57
CA GLN A 143 8.00 10.61 5.62
C GLN A 143 7.72 9.38 6.46
N THR A 144 8.12 9.40 7.73
CA THR A 144 7.74 8.38 8.71
C THR A 144 6.48 8.80 9.47
N PHE A 145 5.69 7.82 9.89
CA PHE A 145 4.42 8.04 10.57
C PHE A 145 4.35 7.32 11.92
N ASP A 146 4.08 8.10 12.97
CA ASP A 146 3.79 7.58 14.31
C ASP A 146 2.31 7.21 14.40
N LEU A 147 1.97 5.93 14.24
CA LEU A 147 0.57 5.51 14.08
C LEU A 147 -0.13 5.09 15.39
N LEU A 148 0.61 4.82 16.47
CA LEU A 148 0.01 4.40 17.74
C LEU A 148 -0.91 5.47 18.33
N ASN A 149 -2.16 5.07 18.61
CA ASN A 149 -3.24 5.95 19.08
C ASN A 149 -3.57 7.10 18.10
N GLN A 150 -3.33 6.88 16.81
CA GLN A 150 -3.70 7.76 15.71
C GLN A 150 -4.68 7.06 14.76
N GLU A 151 -5.15 7.84 13.80
CA GLU A 151 -5.99 7.45 12.68
C GLU A 151 -5.31 7.86 11.38
N PHE A 152 -5.24 6.93 10.43
CA PHE A 152 -4.79 7.17 9.05
C PHE A 152 -5.98 7.05 8.11
N THR A 153 -6.09 7.96 7.15
CA THR A 153 -7.24 8.06 6.25
C THR A 153 -6.81 8.52 4.87
N PHE A 154 -7.48 8.02 3.84
CA PHE A 154 -7.27 8.42 2.45
C PHE A 154 -8.54 8.14 1.65
N ASP A 155 -8.69 8.82 0.52
CA ASP A 155 -9.70 8.50 -0.48
C ASP A 155 -9.05 7.63 -1.56
N VAL A 156 -9.81 6.67 -2.09
CA VAL A 156 -9.32 5.73 -3.10
C VAL A 156 -10.35 5.53 -4.20
N ASP A 157 -9.86 5.41 -5.44
CA ASP A 157 -10.62 4.92 -6.59
C ASP A 157 -10.02 3.60 -7.08
N VAL A 158 -10.77 2.51 -6.87
CA VAL A 158 -10.45 1.15 -7.32
C VAL A 158 -11.37 0.69 -8.45
N SER A 159 -12.21 1.57 -9.01
CA SER A 159 -13.23 1.21 -10.01
C SER A 159 -12.64 0.64 -11.30
N ASN A 160 -11.35 0.87 -11.54
CA ASN A 160 -10.59 0.38 -12.68
C ASN A 160 -9.61 -0.74 -12.32
N LEU A 161 -9.75 -1.34 -11.14
CA LEU A 161 -8.97 -2.50 -10.71
C LEU A 161 -9.83 -3.79 -10.78
N PRO A 162 -9.67 -4.63 -11.81
CA PRO A 162 -10.33 -5.93 -11.92
C PRO A 162 -9.69 -7.00 -11.01
N CYS A 163 -10.22 -8.22 -11.09
CA CYS A 163 -9.61 -9.42 -10.51
C CYS A 163 -8.15 -9.58 -10.95
N GLY A 164 -7.28 -10.05 -10.07
CA GLY A 164 -5.87 -10.29 -10.37
C GLY A 164 -4.94 -9.09 -10.14
N LEU A 165 -5.49 -7.91 -9.87
CA LEU A 165 -4.71 -6.72 -9.53
C LEU A 165 -4.88 -6.34 -8.07
N ASN A 166 -3.86 -5.69 -7.52
CA ASN A 166 -3.89 -5.13 -6.17
C ASN A 166 -3.30 -3.72 -6.19
N GLY A 167 -4.16 -2.75 -5.90
CA GLY A 167 -3.72 -1.41 -5.55
C GLY A 167 -3.50 -1.37 -4.04
N ALA A 168 -2.25 -1.54 -3.59
CA ALA A 168 -1.92 -1.57 -2.17
C ALA A 168 -1.50 -0.20 -1.62
N LEU A 169 -1.93 0.12 -0.40
CA LEU A 169 -1.46 1.24 0.40
C LEU A 169 -1.20 0.75 1.82
N TYR A 170 0.06 0.82 2.25
CA TYR A 170 0.54 0.11 3.44
C TYR A 170 1.74 0.82 4.07
N PHE A 171 2.20 0.30 5.20
CA PHE A 171 3.32 0.85 5.94
C PHE A 171 4.38 -0.21 6.20
N VAL A 172 5.65 0.15 6.06
CA VAL A 172 6.80 -0.73 6.36
C VAL A 172 7.83 -0.02 7.25
N ALA A 173 8.51 -0.78 8.10
CA ALA A 173 9.52 -0.25 9.04
C ALA A 173 10.91 -0.09 8.38
N MET A 174 10.94 0.66 7.27
CA MET A 174 12.16 1.07 6.57
C MET A 174 12.91 2.19 7.31
N ASP A 175 14.23 2.27 7.13
CA ASP A 175 15.01 3.43 7.58
C ASP A 175 14.59 4.68 6.78
N ALA A 176 14.36 5.80 7.48
CA ALA A 176 13.89 7.05 6.86
C ALA A 176 14.82 7.60 5.77
N ASP A 177 16.12 7.30 5.82
CA ASP A 177 17.11 7.73 4.83
C ASP A 177 17.35 6.68 3.71
N GLY A 178 16.58 5.60 3.69
CA GLY A 178 16.77 4.48 2.77
C GLY A 178 18.03 3.65 3.05
N GLY A 179 18.59 3.76 4.26
CA GLY A 179 19.71 2.96 4.76
C GLY A 179 21.09 3.62 4.65
N THR A 180 21.21 4.86 4.17
CA THR A 180 22.53 5.48 3.90
C THR A 180 23.41 5.66 5.13
N ALA A 181 22.81 5.84 6.31
CA ALA A 181 23.50 5.99 7.58
C ALA A 181 24.07 4.66 8.08
N ARG A 182 23.34 3.55 7.88
CA ARG A 182 23.76 2.19 8.25
C ARG A 182 24.72 1.58 7.23
N TYR A 183 24.53 1.93 5.96
CA TYR A 183 25.22 1.34 4.83
C TYR A 183 25.92 2.43 4.01
N PRO A 184 27.16 2.81 4.36
CA PRO A 184 27.89 3.86 3.65
C PRO A 184 28.14 3.56 2.17
N THR A 185 27.99 2.30 1.76
CA THR A 185 28.05 1.86 0.37
C THR A 185 26.76 2.20 -0.40
N ASN A 186 25.64 2.49 0.24
CA ASN A 186 24.49 3.08 -0.42
C ASN A 186 24.70 4.60 -0.58
N LYS A 187 24.90 5.09 -1.81
CA LYS A 187 24.97 6.54 -2.10
C LYS A 187 23.66 7.12 -2.65
N ALA A 188 22.68 6.27 -2.94
CA ALA A 188 21.44 6.66 -3.59
C ALA A 188 20.37 7.03 -2.55
N GLY A 189 20.14 6.18 -1.56
CA GLY A 189 19.28 6.46 -0.41
C GLY A 189 17.80 6.64 -0.76
N ALA A 190 17.04 7.23 0.17
CA ALA A 190 15.62 7.52 0.02
C ALA A 190 15.30 8.34 -1.24
N LYS A 191 16.23 9.20 -1.68
CA LYS A 191 16.11 9.97 -2.92
C LYS A 191 15.86 9.10 -4.16
N TYR A 192 16.39 7.87 -4.16
CA TYR A 192 16.27 6.90 -5.25
C TYR A 192 15.45 5.67 -4.83
N GLY A 193 14.66 5.76 -3.76
CA GLY A 193 13.75 4.68 -3.37
C GLY A 193 14.44 3.41 -2.87
N THR A 194 15.61 3.52 -2.22
CA THR A 194 16.32 2.36 -1.66
C THR A 194 15.82 1.97 -0.27
N GLY A 195 16.21 0.77 0.16
CA GLY A 195 16.05 0.32 1.56
C GLY A 195 14.72 -0.37 1.83
N TYR A 196 13.98 -0.78 0.79
CA TYR A 196 12.73 -1.49 0.95
C TYR A 196 12.90 -2.78 1.75
N CYS A 197 11.88 -3.09 2.52
CA CYS A 197 11.69 -4.32 3.28
C CYS A 197 10.19 -4.49 3.52
N ASP A 198 9.76 -5.72 3.74
CA ASP A 198 8.41 -6.02 4.18
C ASP A 198 8.36 -7.38 4.90
N SER A 199 7.17 -7.87 5.25
CA SER A 199 6.98 -9.10 6.01
C SER A 199 7.26 -10.38 5.23
N GLN A 200 7.34 -10.30 3.90
CA GLN A 200 7.67 -11.41 3.02
C GLN A 200 9.18 -11.63 2.91
N CYS A 201 9.99 -10.78 3.54
CA CYS A 201 11.45 -10.83 3.44
C CYS A 201 11.94 -10.88 1.97
N PRO A 202 11.51 -9.93 1.11
CA PRO A 202 11.67 -9.98 -0.34
C PRO A 202 13.12 -10.17 -0.76
N ARG A 203 13.33 -11.19 -1.59
CA ARG A 203 14.63 -11.56 -2.19
C ARG A 203 14.77 -11.10 -3.64
N ASP A 204 13.73 -10.47 -4.19
CA ASP A 204 13.68 -9.92 -5.55
C ASP A 204 14.31 -8.53 -5.68
N LEU A 205 14.70 -7.94 -4.55
CA LEU A 205 15.36 -6.64 -4.53
C LEU A 205 16.77 -6.75 -5.09
N LYS A 206 17.06 -5.93 -6.10
CA LYS A 206 18.38 -5.86 -6.74
C LYS A 206 19.49 -5.35 -5.83
N PHE A 207 19.15 -4.55 -4.81
CA PHE A 207 20.11 -4.00 -3.86
C PHE A 207 19.55 -4.01 -2.44
N ILE A 208 20.33 -4.57 -1.52
CA ILE A 208 20.00 -4.66 -0.09
C ILE A 208 21.24 -4.25 0.70
N ASN A 209 21.07 -3.44 1.75
CA ASN A 209 22.18 -3.04 2.63
C ASN A 209 23.40 -2.39 1.94
N GLY A 210 23.18 -1.74 0.78
CA GLY A 210 24.24 -1.12 -0.02
C GLY A 210 25.11 -2.10 -0.80
N GLU A 211 24.68 -3.36 -0.91
CA GLU A 211 25.23 -4.41 -1.75
C GLU A 211 24.23 -4.75 -2.86
N ALA A 212 24.71 -5.25 -4.00
CA ALA A 212 23.81 -5.85 -4.99
C ALA A 212 23.32 -7.21 -4.48
N ASN A 213 22.40 -7.83 -5.22
CA ASN A 213 21.89 -9.17 -4.92
C ASN A 213 22.11 -10.08 -6.14
N VAL A 214 23.34 -10.11 -6.66
CA VAL A 214 23.70 -10.92 -7.83
C VAL A 214 24.12 -12.33 -7.42
N GLU A 215 24.67 -12.49 -6.22
CA GLU A 215 25.00 -13.80 -5.67
C GLU A 215 23.74 -14.63 -5.45
N GLY A 216 23.75 -15.86 -6.00
CA GLY A 216 22.58 -16.75 -5.98
C GLY A 216 21.39 -16.28 -6.81
N TRP A 217 21.54 -15.27 -7.68
CA TRP A 217 20.43 -14.76 -8.47
C TRP A 217 19.88 -15.79 -9.45
N GLU A 218 18.61 -16.16 -9.24
CA GLU A 218 17.83 -17.05 -10.10
C GLU A 218 16.73 -16.24 -10.80
N PRO A 219 16.75 -16.14 -12.14
CA PRO A 219 15.68 -15.48 -12.90
C PRO A 219 14.31 -16.14 -12.66
N SER A 220 13.27 -15.33 -12.50
CA SER A 220 11.91 -15.87 -12.38
C SER A 220 11.49 -16.59 -13.65
N SER A 221 10.82 -17.73 -13.49
CA SER A 221 10.32 -18.53 -14.61
C SER A 221 9.05 -17.95 -15.26
N ASN A 222 8.36 -17.05 -14.57
CA ASN A 222 7.09 -16.46 -14.98
C ASN A 222 7.04 -14.93 -14.85
N ASP A 223 8.17 -14.27 -14.58
CA ASP A 223 8.33 -12.81 -14.65
C ASP A 223 9.64 -12.49 -15.40
N LEU A 224 9.51 -11.73 -16.49
CA LEU A 224 10.64 -11.35 -17.35
C LEU A 224 11.49 -10.20 -16.78
N ASN A 225 11.05 -9.57 -15.69
CA ASN A 225 11.69 -8.39 -15.08
C ASN A 225 12.21 -8.66 -13.67
N SER A 226 11.97 -9.86 -13.13
CA SER A 226 12.28 -10.22 -11.75
C SER A 226 12.97 -11.57 -11.62
N GLY A 227 13.55 -11.81 -10.46
CA GLY A 227 14.27 -13.01 -10.04
C GLY A 227 14.52 -12.90 -8.54
N THR A 228 15.28 -13.83 -7.97
CA THR A 228 15.58 -13.83 -6.53
C THR A 228 17.04 -14.10 -6.28
N GLY A 229 17.71 -13.28 -5.48
CA GLY A 229 19.08 -13.52 -5.01
C GLY A 229 19.15 -14.23 -3.67
N ASP A 230 20.35 -14.37 -3.13
CA ASP A 230 20.58 -14.97 -1.82
C ASP A 230 20.10 -14.06 -0.67
N HIS A 231 20.14 -12.74 -0.83
CA HIS A 231 19.72 -11.81 0.22
C HIS A 231 18.23 -11.48 0.16
N GLY A 232 17.59 -11.40 1.32
CA GLY A 232 16.23 -10.86 1.49
C GLY A 232 16.18 -9.72 2.50
N SER A 233 15.13 -8.90 2.46
CA SER A 233 14.99 -7.70 3.30
C SER A 233 13.70 -7.74 4.14
N CYS A 234 13.81 -8.15 5.40
CA CYS A 234 12.68 -8.33 6.33
C CYS A 234 12.41 -7.06 7.16
N CYS A 235 11.14 -6.69 7.33
CA CYS A 235 10.69 -5.80 8.41
C CYS A 235 9.19 -5.93 8.67
N ALA A 236 8.72 -5.37 9.79
CA ALA A 236 7.30 -5.35 10.09
C ALA A 236 6.52 -4.53 9.04
N GLU A 237 5.30 -4.99 8.74
CA GLU A 237 4.44 -4.45 7.70
C GLU A 237 3.01 -4.31 8.23
N MET A 238 2.37 -3.19 7.88
CA MET A 238 0.98 -2.92 8.20
C MET A 238 0.23 -2.59 6.92
N ASP A 239 -0.43 -3.60 6.37
CA ASP A 239 -1.28 -3.49 5.20
C ASP A 239 -2.58 -2.82 5.57
N VAL A 240 -2.59 -1.50 5.41
CA VAL A 240 -3.80 -0.71 5.62
C VAL A 240 -4.83 -1.05 4.54
N TRP A 241 -4.38 -1.30 3.32
CA TRP A 241 -5.25 -1.51 2.18
C TRP A 241 -4.57 -2.37 1.13
N GLU A 242 -5.13 -3.53 0.88
CA GLU A 242 -4.85 -4.33 -0.31
C GLU A 242 -6.17 -4.62 -0.98
N ALA A 243 -6.35 -4.17 -2.22
CA ALA A 243 -7.66 -4.24 -2.85
C ALA A 243 -7.66 -4.13 -4.36
N ASN A 244 -8.76 -4.62 -4.90
CA ASN A 244 -9.29 -4.24 -6.19
C ASN A 244 -10.79 -3.92 -6.05
N SER A 245 -11.51 -3.80 -7.17
CA SER A 245 -12.95 -3.52 -7.15
C SER A 245 -13.80 -4.64 -6.55
N ILE A 246 -13.25 -5.85 -6.38
CA ILE A 246 -13.99 -7.04 -5.94
C ILE A 246 -13.81 -7.30 -4.45
N SER A 247 -12.58 -7.22 -3.97
CA SER A 247 -12.22 -7.53 -2.58
C SER A 247 -11.23 -6.53 -2.00
N ASN A 248 -11.21 -6.43 -0.66
CA ASN A 248 -10.17 -5.73 0.07
C ASN A 248 -9.78 -6.50 1.35
N ALA A 249 -8.56 -6.28 1.82
CA ALA A 249 -8.05 -6.75 3.09
C ALA A 249 -7.32 -5.63 3.87
N VAL A 250 -7.26 -5.80 5.18
CA VAL A 250 -6.38 -5.06 6.10
C VAL A 250 -5.68 -6.08 6.98
N THR A 251 -4.36 -5.98 7.08
CA THR A 251 -3.55 -7.06 7.62
C THR A 251 -2.30 -6.51 8.33
N PRO A 252 -2.16 -6.70 9.66
CA PRO A 252 -0.91 -6.47 10.35
C PRO A 252 0.00 -7.70 10.24
N HIS A 253 1.27 -7.46 9.93
CA HIS A 253 2.31 -8.47 9.81
C HIS A 253 3.49 -8.14 10.75
N PRO A 254 3.55 -8.76 11.94
CA PRO A 254 4.66 -8.57 12.85
C PRO A 254 5.88 -9.37 12.41
N CYS A 255 7.05 -8.87 12.82
CA CYS A 255 8.32 -9.58 12.71
C CYS A 255 9.00 -9.64 14.08
N ASN A 256 9.86 -10.64 14.28
CA ASN A 256 10.67 -10.78 15.49
C ASN A 256 11.54 -9.54 15.74
N THR A 257 12.06 -8.94 14.66
CA THR A 257 12.68 -7.62 14.66
C THR A 257 11.84 -6.70 13.80
N ALA A 258 11.38 -5.59 14.37
CA ALA A 258 10.47 -4.68 13.68
C ALA A 258 11.14 -3.93 12.54
N SER A 259 12.33 -3.36 12.77
CA SER A 259 13.09 -2.61 11.78
C SER A 259 13.75 -3.50 10.73
N GLN A 260 14.21 -2.89 9.64
CA GLN A 260 14.85 -3.60 8.54
C GLN A 260 16.03 -4.47 8.98
N THR A 261 15.97 -5.74 8.58
CA THR A 261 17.03 -6.74 8.73
C THR A 261 17.21 -7.52 7.43
N MET A 262 18.45 -7.92 7.13
CA MET A 262 18.74 -8.77 5.99
C MET A 262 18.75 -10.24 6.42
N CYS A 263 18.17 -11.10 5.59
CA CYS A 263 18.16 -12.56 5.73
C CYS A 263 18.88 -13.21 4.54
N GLU A 264 19.16 -14.52 4.64
CA GLU A 264 19.90 -15.27 3.62
C GLU A 264 19.14 -16.55 3.22
N GLY A 265 18.98 -16.75 1.91
CA GLY A 265 18.40 -17.93 1.28
C GLY A 265 17.00 -18.27 1.79
N ASP A 266 16.70 -19.58 1.85
CA ASP A 266 15.40 -20.07 2.32
C ASP A 266 15.13 -19.76 3.81
N ALA A 267 16.14 -19.39 4.60
CA ALA A 267 15.95 -18.97 5.99
C ALA A 267 15.28 -17.59 6.10
N CYS A 268 15.12 -16.87 4.99
CA CYS A 268 14.26 -15.71 4.91
C CYS A 268 12.79 -16.04 5.20
N GLY A 269 12.33 -17.24 4.83
CA GLY A 269 10.89 -17.53 4.78
C GLY A 269 10.17 -16.67 3.75
N GLY A 270 8.90 -16.37 3.99
CA GLY A 270 8.08 -15.58 3.08
C GLY A 270 7.81 -16.25 1.73
N THR A 271 7.18 -15.50 0.84
CA THR A 271 6.67 -16.03 -0.44
C THR A 271 7.76 -16.53 -1.40
N TYR A 272 8.99 -16.02 -1.27
CA TYR A 272 10.13 -16.36 -2.15
C TYR A 272 10.99 -17.54 -1.66
N SER A 273 10.56 -18.24 -0.60
CA SER A 273 11.33 -19.34 0.00
C SER A 273 10.57 -20.66 -0.08
N SER A 274 11.30 -21.77 0.05
CA SER A 274 10.70 -23.12 0.02
C SER A 274 9.74 -23.40 1.19
N ASP A 275 9.92 -22.72 2.32
CA ASP A 275 9.01 -22.70 3.47
C ASP A 275 8.71 -21.27 3.90
N ARG A 276 7.50 -20.78 3.60
CA ARG A 276 7.11 -19.40 3.94
C ARG A 276 7.17 -19.11 5.45
N TYR A 277 7.02 -20.12 6.31
CA TYR A 277 7.02 -19.95 7.77
C TYR A 277 8.41 -20.16 8.39
N GLY A 278 9.44 -20.46 7.60
CA GLY A 278 10.80 -20.71 8.10
C GLY A 278 11.56 -19.45 8.52
N GLY A 279 10.95 -18.28 8.35
CA GLY A 279 11.57 -16.97 8.52
C GLY A 279 11.38 -16.32 9.88
N THR A 280 11.58 -14.99 9.91
CA THR A 280 11.47 -14.18 11.14
C THR A 280 10.31 -13.20 11.13
N CYS A 281 9.53 -13.21 10.06
CA CYS A 281 8.35 -12.39 9.85
C CYS A 281 7.14 -13.28 9.60
N ASP A 282 5.97 -12.79 9.98
CA ASP A 282 4.70 -13.42 9.65
C ASP A 282 4.33 -13.15 8.19
N PRO A 283 4.36 -14.16 7.29
CA PRO A 283 4.06 -13.95 5.88
C PRO A 283 2.54 -13.88 5.61
N ASP A 284 1.70 -14.28 6.56
CA ASP A 284 0.24 -14.39 6.38
C ASP A 284 -0.51 -13.22 7.02
N GLY A 285 -0.02 -12.75 8.17
CA GLY A 285 -0.66 -11.69 8.93
C GLY A 285 -1.96 -12.11 9.61
N CYS A 286 -2.63 -11.13 10.23
CA CYS A 286 -3.99 -11.29 10.77
C CYS A 286 -5.02 -10.50 9.96
N ASP A 287 -5.49 -11.08 8.86
CA ASP A 287 -6.29 -10.39 7.87
C ASP A 287 -7.76 -10.19 8.28
N PHE A 288 -8.32 -9.06 7.88
CA PHE A 288 -9.76 -8.84 7.82
C PHE A 288 -10.19 -8.46 6.40
N ASN A 289 -10.57 -9.47 5.61
CA ASN A 289 -11.32 -9.31 4.37
C ASN A 289 -12.83 -9.54 4.63
N PRO A 290 -13.72 -8.55 4.42
CA PRO A 290 -15.16 -8.69 4.69
C PRO A 290 -15.82 -9.92 4.06
N TYR A 291 -15.46 -10.23 2.81
CA TYR A 291 -15.98 -11.38 2.08
C TYR A 291 -15.49 -12.68 2.71
N ARG A 292 -14.19 -12.75 3.07
CA ARG A 292 -13.59 -13.90 3.78
C ARG A 292 -14.20 -14.13 5.15
N MET A 293 -14.57 -13.04 5.84
CA MET A 293 -15.27 -13.06 7.12
C MET A 293 -16.79 -13.29 6.99
N GLY A 294 -17.28 -13.58 5.78
CA GLY A 294 -18.63 -14.08 5.51
C GLY A 294 -19.67 -13.03 5.13
N ASP A 295 -19.32 -11.75 5.04
CA ASP A 295 -20.20 -10.72 4.49
C ASP A 295 -19.88 -10.43 3.02
N THR A 296 -20.47 -11.24 2.16
CA THR A 296 -20.32 -11.13 0.69
C THR A 296 -21.08 -9.95 0.06
N SER A 297 -21.84 -9.18 0.85
CA SER A 297 -22.67 -8.07 0.38
C SER A 297 -22.13 -6.69 0.74
N PHE A 298 -20.97 -6.64 1.40
CA PHE A 298 -20.44 -5.43 1.99
C PHE A 298 -19.61 -4.58 1.01
N TYR A 299 -18.67 -5.17 0.30
CA TYR A 299 -17.71 -4.44 -0.54
C TYR A 299 -17.67 -5.01 -1.96
N GLY A 300 -17.87 -4.17 -2.96
CA GLY A 300 -17.88 -4.56 -4.37
C GLY A 300 -18.73 -3.62 -5.23
N PRO A 301 -18.81 -3.84 -6.55
CA PRO A 301 -19.53 -2.92 -7.44
C PRO A 301 -21.03 -2.91 -7.13
N GLY A 302 -21.56 -1.76 -6.73
CA GLY A 302 -22.96 -1.57 -6.33
C GLY A 302 -23.33 -2.15 -4.95
N LEU A 303 -22.35 -2.49 -4.10
CA LEU A 303 -22.58 -3.02 -2.75
C LEU A 303 -22.63 -1.90 -1.69
N ILE A 304 -22.57 -2.25 -0.38
CA ILE A 304 -22.68 -1.27 0.72
C ILE A 304 -21.57 -0.22 0.64
N VAL A 305 -20.33 -0.67 0.43
CA VAL A 305 -19.22 0.15 -0.06
C VAL A 305 -19.12 -0.13 -1.55
N ASP A 306 -19.60 0.82 -2.35
CA ASP A 306 -19.71 0.69 -3.80
C ASP A 306 -18.38 1.02 -4.47
N THR A 307 -17.70 0.00 -4.97
CA THR A 307 -16.38 0.17 -5.61
C THR A 307 -16.43 0.76 -7.02
N SER A 308 -17.63 1.02 -7.56
CA SER A 308 -17.78 1.71 -8.86
C SER A 308 -17.55 3.22 -8.78
N SER A 309 -17.31 3.75 -7.58
CA SER A 309 -16.99 5.17 -7.35
C SER A 309 -15.97 5.33 -6.20
N PRO A 310 -15.29 6.48 -6.10
CA PRO A 310 -14.35 6.72 -5.01
C PRO A 310 -15.01 6.69 -3.61
N PHE A 311 -14.24 6.30 -2.60
CA PHE A 311 -14.65 6.32 -1.19
C PHE A 311 -13.45 6.60 -0.27
N THR A 312 -13.74 7.04 0.95
CA THR A 312 -12.73 7.23 2.00
C THR A 312 -12.55 5.93 2.78
N VAL A 313 -11.30 5.56 3.05
CA VAL A 313 -10.90 4.48 3.97
C VAL A 313 -10.32 5.09 5.23
N VAL A 314 -10.83 4.70 6.39
CA VAL A 314 -10.38 5.17 7.71
C VAL A 314 -9.86 3.98 8.52
N THR A 315 -8.63 4.07 9.02
CA THR A 315 -8.01 3.04 9.85
C THR A 315 -7.51 3.64 11.16
N GLN A 316 -7.99 3.10 12.28
CA GLN A 316 -7.64 3.54 13.62
C GLN A 316 -6.74 2.53 14.32
N PHE A 317 -5.67 2.99 14.94
CA PHE A 317 -4.71 2.16 15.68
C PHE A 317 -4.84 2.41 17.17
N ILE A 318 -5.73 1.68 17.82
CA ILE A 318 -6.10 1.91 19.22
C ILE A 318 -5.11 1.18 20.12
N THR A 319 -4.60 1.88 21.13
CA THR A 319 -3.73 1.30 22.16
C THR A 319 -4.50 0.98 23.43
N ASN A 320 -3.99 0.01 24.21
CA ASN A 320 -4.60 -0.45 25.46
C ASN A 320 -4.72 0.64 26.55
N THR A 321 -3.92 1.71 26.47
CA THR A 321 -3.97 2.85 27.39
C THR A 321 -4.67 4.08 26.80
N GLY A 322 -5.06 4.06 25.52
CA GLY A 322 -5.58 5.24 24.81
C GLY A 322 -4.54 6.36 24.65
N THR A 323 -3.24 6.01 24.68
CA THR A 323 -2.11 6.93 24.49
C THR A 323 -1.12 6.36 23.46
N SER A 324 -0.33 7.21 22.81
CA SER A 324 0.65 6.75 21.80
C SER A 324 1.79 5.90 22.38
N SER A 325 1.99 5.91 23.69
CA SER A 325 2.95 5.06 24.40
C SER A 325 2.40 3.69 24.82
N GLY A 326 1.10 3.44 24.57
CA GLY A 326 0.46 2.17 24.88
C GLY A 326 0.78 1.11 23.82
N THR A 327 0.49 -0.15 24.14
CA THR A 327 0.60 -1.25 23.18
C THR A 327 -0.64 -1.26 22.28
N LEU A 328 -0.46 -1.43 20.96
CA LEU A 328 -1.55 -1.65 20.02
C LEU A 328 -2.45 -2.79 20.52
N SER A 329 -3.75 -2.53 20.60
CA SER A 329 -4.75 -3.50 21.08
C SER A 329 -5.84 -3.78 20.09
N GLU A 330 -6.16 -2.82 19.21
CA GLU A 330 -7.25 -2.95 18.25
C GLU A 330 -6.98 -2.10 17.00
N ILE A 331 -7.20 -2.68 15.82
CA ILE A 331 -7.25 -1.95 14.55
C ILE A 331 -8.70 -1.89 14.10
N LYS A 332 -9.26 -0.68 13.96
CA LYS A 332 -10.63 -0.48 13.46
C LYS A 332 -10.64 0.07 12.06
N ARG A 333 -11.69 -0.29 11.32
CA ARG A 333 -11.94 0.14 9.95
C ARG A 333 -13.30 0.80 9.82
N PHE A 334 -13.33 1.95 9.15
CA PHE A 334 -14.54 2.61 8.68
C PHE A 334 -14.34 3.04 7.23
N TYR A 335 -15.45 3.28 6.54
CA TYR A 335 -15.50 3.87 5.22
C TYR A 335 -16.39 5.10 5.25
N VAL A 336 -16.13 6.07 4.37
CA VAL A 336 -17.05 7.17 4.11
C VAL A 336 -17.33 7.23 2.61
N GLN A 337 -18.61 7.08 2.25
CA GLN A 337 -19.07 7.19 0.88
C GLN A 337 -20.40 7.92 0.86
N ASP A 338 -20.58 8.85 -0.08
CA ASP A 338 -21.76 9.73 -0.16
C ASP A 338 -22.11 10.43 1.17
N GLY A 339 -21.08 10.81 1.94
CA GLY A 339 -21.22 11.48 3.24
C GLY A 339 -21.73 10.58 4.38
N LYS A 340 -21.85 9.27 4.17
CA LYS A 340 -22.26 8.28 5.18
C LYS A 340 -21.06 7.56 5.74
N VAL A 341 -20.99 7.47 7.07
CA VAL A 341 -20.00 6.62 7.74
C VAL A 341 -20.52 5.18 7.77
N ILE A 342 -19.70 4.26 7.27
CA ILE A 342 -19.98 2.83 7.16
C ILE A 342 -18.92 2.11 7.99
N ALA A 343 -19.32 1.43 9.07
CA ALA A 343 -18.39 0.62 9.85
C ALA A 343 -18.09 -0.70 9.12
N GLN A 344 -16.89 -1.25 9.34
CA GLN A 344 -16.55 -2.62 8.94
C GLN A 344 -17.65 -3.60 9.40
N PRO A 345 -18.04 -4.60 8.59
CA PRO A 345 -19.11 -5.52 8.96
C PRO A 345 -18.63 -6.45 10.07
N GLN A 346 -19.58 -7.01 10.83
CA GLN A 346 -19.26 -8.06 11.79
C GLN A 346 -18.87 -9.34 11.06
N SER A 347 -17.89 -10.07 11.60
CA SER A 347 -17.61 -11.43 11.15
C SER A 347 -18.88 -12.29 11.29
N ALA A 348 -19.21 -13.01 10.21
CA ALA A 348 -20.26 -14.02 10.16
C ALA A 348 -19.70 -15.45 10.32
N VAL A 349 -18.38 -15.60 10.49
CA VAL A 349 -17.72 -16.89 10.70
C VAL A 349 -18.00 -17.41 12.11
N SER A 350 -18.48 -18.65 12.21
CA SER A 350 -18.74 -19.29 13.51
C SER A 350 -17.48 -19.33 14.37
N GLY A 351 -17.57 -18.80 15.59
CA GLY A 351 -16.45 -18.75 16.54
C GLY A 351 -15.56 -17.52 16.40
N VAL A 352 -15.73 -16.70 15.36
CA VAL A 352 -14.98 -15.46 15.14
C VAL A 352 -15.95 -14.29 15.19
N SER A 353 -15.79 -13.42 16.20
CA SER A 353 -16.73 -12.31 16.45
C SER A 353 -16.04 -10.96 16.37
N GLY A 354 -16.81 -9.89 16.14
CA GLY A 354 -16.31 -8.52 16.05
C GLY A 354 -16.12 -8.07 14.60
N ASN A 355 -15.77 -6.79 14.45
CA ASN A 355 -15.50 -6.12 13.17
C ASN A 355 -14.15 -5.37 13.18
N SER A 356 -13.23 -5.81 14.04
CA SER A 356 -11.92 -5.18 14.24
C SER A 356 -10.88 -6.24 14.51
N ILE A 357 -9.63 -5.92 14.21
CA ILE A 357 -8.50 -6.81 14.43
C ILE A 357 -8.02 -6.64 15.86
N THR A 358 -8.06 -7.72 16.62
CA THR A 358 -7.62 -7.82 18.02
C THR A 358 -6.92 -9.16 18.22
N THR A 359 -6.14 -9.32 19.29
CA THR A 359 -5.52 -10.62 19.62
C THR A 359 -6.54 -11.76 19.67
N SER A 360 -7.73 -11.52 20.26
CA SER A 360 -8.79 -12.53 20.32
C SER A 360 -9.41 -12.83 18.96
N PHE A 361 -9.57 -11.82 18.09
CA PHE A 361 -10.03 -12.02 16.72
C PHE A 361 -9.04 -12.87 15.94
N CYS A 362 -7.75 -12.53 15.97
CA CYS A 362 -6.70 -13.24 15.23
C CYS A 362 -6.62 -14.72 15.61
N SER A 363 -6.53 -15.01 16.91
CA SER A 363 -6.44 -16.39 17.38
C SER A 363 -7.69 -17.21 17.02
N ALA A 364 -8.89 -16.61 17.13
CA ALA A 364 -10.13 -17.27 16.74
C ALA A 364 -10.22 -17.48 15.22
N GLN A 365 -9.79 -16.50 14.43
CA GLN A 365 -9.79 -16.53 12.97
C GLN A 365 -8.88 -17.64 12.45
N LYS A 366 -7.61 -17.67 12.88
CA LYS A 366 -6.64 -18.70 12.50
C LYS A 366 -7.15 -20.09 12.89
N THR A 367 -7.69 -20.24 14.10
CA THR A 367 -8.29 -21.50 14.55
C THR A 367 -9.49 -21.93 13.71
N ALA A 368 -10.40 -21.01 13.37
CA ALA A 368 -11.61 -21.31 12.61
C ALA A 368 -11.32 -21.67 11.15
N PHE A 369 -10.28 -21.08 10.57
CA PHE A 369 -9.85 -21.36 9.19
C PHE A 369 -8.87 -22.53 9.09
N GLY A 370 -8.24 -22.91 10.20
CA GLY A 370 -7.21 -23.95 10.22
C GLY A 370 -5.88 -23.47 9.65
N ASP A 371 -5.64 -22.16 9.65
CA ASP A 371 -4.40 -21.53 9.22
C ASP A 371 -3.35 -21.60 10.35
N THR A 372 -2.07 -21.63 9.99
CA THR A 372 -0.97 -21.50 10.96
C THR A 372 -1.05 -20.12 11.63
N ASP A 373 -0.95 -20.06 12.96
CA ASP A 373 -0.96 -18.80 13.72
C ASP A 373 0.46 -18.21 13.84
N SER A 374 1.08 -17.95 12.69
CA SER A 374 2.38 -17.26 12.58
C SER A 374 2.33 -15.85 13.16
N PHE A 375 1.16 -15.19 13.08
CA PHE A 375 0.91 -13.89 13.70
C PHE A 375 1.25 -13.90 15.19
N SER A 376 0.67 -14.85 15.95
CA SER A 376 0.97 -14.98 17.38
C SER A 376 2.42 -15.40 17.65
N GLU A 377 3.00 -16.24 16.79
CA GLU A 377 4.40 -16.69 16.91
C GLU A 377 5.40 -15.53 16.81
N HIS A 378 5.14 -14.56 15.93
CA HIS A 378 5.99 -13.38 15.72
C HIS A 378 5.58 -12.17 16.58
N GLY A 379 4.84 -12.40 17.67
CA GLY A 379 4.53 -11.38 18.68
C GLY A 379 3.17 -10.68 18.51
N GLY A 380 2.42 -11.02 17.47
CA GLY A 380 1.06 -10.55 17.21
C GLY A 380 0.91 -9.03 17.30
N MET A 381 -0.15 -8.58 17.98
CA MET A 381 -0.43 -7.16 18.17
C MET A 381 0.72 -6.40 18.86
N ALA A 382 1.46 -7.04 19.77
CA ALA A 382 2.60 -6.42 20.44
C ALA A 382 3.81 -6.29 19.50
N GLY A 383 4.05 -7.30 18.65
CA GLY A 383 5.06 -7.24 17.58
C GLY A 383 4.73 -6.14 16.58
N MET A 384 3.48 -6.05 16.12
CA MET A 384 3.03 -4.97 15.24
C MET A 384 3.15 -3.60 15.93
N SER A 385 2.82 -3.53 17.23
CA SER A 385 3.01 -2.32 18.02
C SER A 385 4.46 -1.84 18.05
N ALA A 386 5.44 -2.74 17.98
CA ALA A 386 6.86 -2.37 17.90
C ALA A 386 7.16 -1.72 16.55
N GLY A 387 6.68 -2.29 15.44
CA GLY A 387 6.81 -1.68 14.10
C GLY A 387 6.21 -0.28 14.02
N LEU A 388 4.97 -0.10 14.50
CA LEU A 388 4.32 1.21 14.51
C LEU A 388 5.02 2.24 15.41
N ALA A 389 5.83 1.81 16.38
CA ALA A 389 6.58 2.67 17.28
C ALA A 389 7.94 3.13 16.72
N GLU A 390 8.49 2.43 15.72
CA GLU A 390 9.72 2.86 15.02
C GLU A 390 9.48 4.08 14.10
N GLY A 391 8.22 4.32 13.73
CA GLY A 391 7.84 5.27 12.68
C GLY A 391 7.96 4.59 11.31
N MET A 392 6.84 4.32 10.67
CA MET A 392 6.82 3.53 9.43
C MET A 392 6.70 4.42 8.19
N VAL A 393 7.28 3.97 7.09
CA VAL A 393 7.23 4.63 5.78
C VAL A 393 5.94 4.23 5.05
N LEU A 394 5.23 5.21 4.50
CA LEU A 394 4.03 4.97 3.68
C LEU A 394 4.43 4.49 2.29
N VAL A 395 3.82 3.39 1.85
CA VAL A 395 3.95 2.80 0.52
C VAL A 395 2.62 2.87 -0.22
N MET A 396 2.67 3.19 -1.51
CA MET A 396 1.54 3.14 -2.44
C MET A 396 1.98 2.38 -3.69
N SER A 397 1.30 1.30 -4.04
CA SER A 397 1.70 0.43 -5.14
C SER A 397 0.52 -0.08 -5.98
N LEU A 398 0.83 -0.59 -7.17
CA LEU A 398 -0.08 -1.31 -8.02
C LEU A 398 0.67 -2.46 -8.68
N TRP A 399 0.17 -3.68 -8.51
CA TRP A 399 0.83 -4.90 -8.95
C TRP A 399 -0.17 -6.04 -9.25
N ASP A 400 0.28 -7.01 -10.04
CA ASP A 400 -0.26 -8.35 -10.21
C ASP A 400 0.67 -9.39 -9.57
N ASP A 401 0.15 -10.58 -9.29
CA ASP A 401 0.80 -11.56 -8.42
C ASP A 401 1.31 -12.78 -9.19
N HIS A 402 2.63 -12.85 -9.37
CA HIS A 402 3.30 -13.98 -10.03
C HIS A 402 3.44 -15.24 -9.13
N ALA A 403 3.04 -15.19 -7.86
CA ALA A 403 3.12 -16.34 -6.96
C ALA A 403 1.77 -17.07 -6.83
N ALA A 404 0.66 -16.34 -6.72
CA ALA A 404 -0.65 -16.91 -6.42
C ALA A 404 -1.82 -16.25 -7.19
N ASP A 405 -1.54 -15.54 -8.28
CA ASP A 405 -2.53 -14.94 -9.19
C ASP A 405 -3.55 -14.03 -8.48
N MET A 406 -3.19 -13.46 -7.32
CA MET A 406 -4.05 -12.64 -6.46
C MET A 406 -5.25 -13.38 -5.86
N LEU A 407 -5.30 -14.71 -6.00
CA LEU A 407 -6.46 -15.52 -5.61
C LEU A 407 -6.68 -15.54 -4.09
N TRP A 408 -5.61 -15.29 -3.33
CA TRP A 408 -5.67 -15.15 -1.89
C TRP A 408 -6.51 -13.94 -1.45
N LEU A 409 -6.62 -12.90 -2.29
CA LEU A 409 -7.38 -11.67 -2.04
C LEU A 409 -8.82 -11.75 -2.58
N ASP A 410 -9.02 -12.21 -3.83
CA ASP A 410 -10.28 -11.96 -4.56
C ASP A 410 -11.02 -13.21 -5.07
N SER A 411 -10.48 -14.41 -4.83
CA SER A 411 -11.00 -15.67 -5.38
C SER A 411 -11.22 -16.73 -4.30
N THR A 412 -11.20 -18.01 -4.68
CA THR A 412 -11.12 -19.15 -3.76
C THR A 412 -9.68 -19.63 -3.67
N TYR A 413 -9.09 -19.60 -2.48
CA TYR A 413 -7.72 -20.04 -2.24
C TYR A 413 -7.62 -20.90 -0.96
N PRO A 414 -6.86 -22.02 -0.96
CA PRO A 414 -6.27 -22.64 -2.14
C PRO A 414 -7.35 -23.10 -3.15
N THR A 415 -7.00 -23.20 -4.42
CA THR A 415 -7.95 -23.42 -5.53
C THR A 415 -8.68 -24.76 -5.48
N ASN A 416 -8.16 -25.72 -4.73
CA ASN A 416 -8.76 -27.02 -4.50
C ASN A 416 -9.71 -27.05 -3.28
N ALA A 417 -9.88 -25.95 -2.56
CA ALA A 417 -10.77 -25.88 -1.42
C ALA A 417 -12.24 -26.05 -1.85
N SER A 418 -13.03 -26.69 -0.98
CA SER A 418 -14.47 -26.82 -1.20
C SER A 418 -15.20 -25.50 -0.96
N SER A 419 -16.40 -25.34 -1.51
CA SER A 419 -17.26 -24.19 -1.24
C SER A 419 -17.65 -24.03 0.24
N THR A 420 -17.44 -25.05 1.07
CA THR A 420 -17.75 -25.07 2.50
C THR A 420 -16.52 -24.96 3.40
N THR A 421 -15.30 -24.91 2.84
CA THR A 421 -14.08 -24.74 3.63
C THR A 421 -14.06 -23.33 4.22
N PRO A 422 -14.07 -23.17 5.56
CA PRO A 422 -14.02 -21.84 6.19
C PRO A 422 -12.77 -21.07 5.75
N GLY A 423 -12.92 -19.78 5.48
CA GLY A 423 -11.81 -18.90 5.08
C GLY A 423 -11.30 -19.10 3.66
N ALA A 424 -11.78 -20.09 2.89
CA ALA A 424 -11.28 -20.34 1.54
C ALA A 424 -11.85 -19.40 0.46
N LYS A 425 -13.02 -18.79 0.65
CA LYS A 425 -13.54 -17.79 -0.30
C LYS A 425 -13.23 -16.38 0.15
N ARG A 426 -12.62 -15.56 -0.72
CA ARG A 426 -12.15 -14.20 -0.43
C ARG A 426 -12.70 -13.15 -1.39
N GLY A 427 -13.32 -13.59 -2.48
CA GLY A 427 -14.11 -12.75 -3.38
C GLY A 427 -14.89 -13.57 -4.39
N THR A 428 -15.28 -12.92 -5.48
CA THR A 428 -16.10 -13.52 -6.55
C THR A 428 -15.32 -13.88 -7.81
N CYS A 429 -14.02 -13.63 -7.85
CA CYS A 429 -13.19 -13.92 -9.01
C CYS A 429 -13.11 -15.44 -9.25
N ASP A 430 -12.90 -15.83 -10.51
CA ASP A 430 -12.73 -17.24 -10.87
C ASP A 430 -11.38 -17.74 -10.35
N ILE A 431 -11.23 -19.05 -10.14
CA ILE A 431 -9.93 -19.62 -9.73
C ILE A 431 -8.90 -19.62 -10.86
N SER A 432 -9.31 -19.34 -12.10
CA SER A 432 -8.43 -19.18 -13.26
C SER A 432 -8.19 -17.72 -13.66
N SER A 433 -8.59 -16.75 -12.83
CA SER A 433 -8.24 -15.34 -13.07
C SER A 433 -6.84 -15.03 -12.54
N GLY A 434 -6.32 -13.84 -12.85
CA GLY A 434 -5.14 -13.29 -12.20
C GLY A 434 -3.79 -13.72 -12.76
N ASP A 435 -3.77 -14.67 -13.71
CA ASP A 435 -2.59 -15.00 -14.51
C ASP A 435 -1.94 -13.71 -15.07
N PRO A 436 -0.67 -13.40 -14.70
CA PRO A 436 0.01 -12.15 -15.06
C PRO A 436 -0.03 -11.81 -16.55
N ASP A 437 0.32 -12.75 -17.43
CA ASP A 437 0.28 -12.56 -18.89
C ASP A 437 -1.12 -12.13 -19.38
N THR A 438 -2.15 -12.74 -18.81
CA THR A 438 -3.55 -12.42 -19.13
C THR A 438 -3.95 -11.05 -18.59
N VAL A 439 -3.64 -10.71 -17.34
CA VAL A 439 -4.04 -9.43 -16.75
C VAL A 439 -3.27 -8.26 -17.35
N GLU A 440 -1.96 -8.38 -17.57
CA GLU A 440 -1.14 -7.36 -18.21
C GLU A 440 -1.61 -7.03 -19.63
N SER A 441 -2.08 -8.03 -20.38
CA SER A 441 -2.56 -7.84 -21.75
C SER A 441 -4.02 -7.34 -21.81
N THR A 442 -4.88 -7.85 -20.93
CA THR A 442 -6.33 -7.54 -20.93
C THR A 442 -6.63 -6.21 -20.27
N TYR A 443 -5.93 -5.91 -19.17
CA TYR A 443 -6.20 -4.78 -18.29
C TYR A 443 -5.05 -3.77 -18.27
N ALA A 444 -4.30 -3.65 -19.37
CA ALA A 444 -3.16 -2.73 -19.49
C ALA A 444 -3.47 -1.27 -19.06
N ASN A 445 -4.72 -0.82 -19.27
CA ASN A 445 -5.17 0.53 -18.92
C ASN A 445 -5.73 0.65 -17.49
N ALA A 446 -5.70 -0.41 -16.68
CA ALA A 446 -6.09 -0.37 -15.28
C ALA A 446 -5.24 0.64 -14.51
N TYR A 447 -5.81 1.21 -13.46
CA TYR A 447 -5.13 2.17 -12.61
C TYR A 447 -5.80 2.25 -11.24
N VAL A 448 -5.07 2.79 -10.27
CA VAL A 448 -5.57 3.17 -8.96
C VAL A 448 -5.31 4.65 -8.71
N LEU A 449 -6.23 5.30 -7.98
CA LEU A 449 -6.04 6.64 -7.45
C LEU A 449 -6.00 6.58 -5.92
N TYR A 450 -4.98 7.19 -5.32
CA TYR A 450 -4.92 7.48 -3.89
C TYR A 450 -4.96 8.99 -3.71
N SER A 451 -5.81 9.50 -2.83
CA SER A 451 -5.90 10.94 -2.62
C SER A 451 -6.26 11.32 -1.19
N ASN A 452 -6.21 12.61 -0.88
CA ASN A 452 -6.77 13.18 0.35
C ASN A 452 -6.26 12.48 1.63
N ILE A 453 -4.97 12.15 1.65
CA ILE A 453 -4.32 11.49 2.79
C ILE A 453 -4.39 12.40 4.03
N LYS A 454 -4.85 11.85 5.16
CA LYS A 454 -5.02 12.52 6.45
C LYS A 454 -4.50 11.65 7.58
N VAL A 455 -3.76 12.27 8.50
CA VAL A 455 -3.29 11.62 9.74
C VAL A 455 -3.57 12.51 10.93
N GLY A 456 -4.10 11.95 12.00
CA GLY A 456 -4.30 12.68 13.24
C GLY A 456 -4.87 11.83 14.37
N PRO A 457 -5.26 12.44 15.50
CA PRO A 457 -5.90 11.74 16.61
C PRO A 457 -7.16 11.00 16.15
N LEU A 458 -7.55 9.97 16.89
CA LEU A 458 -8.76 9.20 16.61
C LEU A 458 -9.99 10.09 16.39
N ASN A 459 -10.72 9.84 15.30
CA ASN A 459 -11.91 10.59 14.86
C ASN A 459 -11.64 12.05 14.46
N SER A 460 -10.43 12.36 13.98
CA SER A 460 -10.09 13.71 13.51
C SER A 460 -10.05 13.83 11.98
N THR A 461 -10.06 12.74 11.24
CA THR A 461 -9.79 12.76 9.79
C THR A 461 -11.04 12.60 8.93
N TYR A 462 -12.19 12.28 9.53
CA TYR A 462 -13.44 12.03 8.81
C TYR A 462 -14.65 12.68 9.48
N THR A 463 -15.69 12.93 8.68
CA THR A 463 -17.02 13.38 9.15
C THR A 463 -18.09 12.66 8.34
N GLY A 464 -19.28 12.47 8.91
CA GLY A 464 -20.42 11.93 8.18
C GLY A 464 -21.56 11.52 9.11
N THR A 465 -22.72 11.25 8.53
CA THR A 465 -23.86 10.74 9.28
C THR A 465 -23.71 9.23 9.48
N THR A 466 -23.84 8.76 10.72
CA THR A 466 -23.84 7.31 11.00
C THR A 466 -25.09 6.67 10.42
N SER A 467 -24.93 5.68 9.55
CA SER A 467 -26.04 4.85 9.10
C SER A 467 -26.43 3.92 10.24
N GLY A 468 -27.41 4.33 11.04
CA GLY A 468 -27.89 3.56 12.19
C GLY A 468 -28.50 2.22 11.77
N SER A 469 -27.87 1.12 12.15
CA SER A 469 -28.55 -0.17 12.30
C SER A 469 -29.20 -0.17 13.68
N GLY A 470 -30.53 -0.08 13.71
CA GLY A 470 -31.30 0.05 14.93
C GLY A 470 -31.22 -1.19 15.82
N SER A 471 -30.66 -1.05 17.01
CA SER A 471 -30.99 -1.87 18.17
C SER A 471 -31.36 -0.95 19.32
N GLY A 472 -32.64 -0.59 19.38
CA GLY A 472 -33.20 0.24 20.44
C GLY A 472 -33.41 -0.57 21.72
N SER A 473 -32.49 -0.46 22.67
CA SER A 473 -32.77 -0.79 24.06
C SER A 473 -33.65 0.32 24.65
N THR A 474 -34.87 -0.05 25.03
CA THR A 474 -35.88 0.88 25.52
C THR A 474 -35.72 1.07 27.02
N THR A 475 -35.25 2.23 27.47
CA THR A 475 -35.38 2.69 28.86
C THR A 475 -36.53 3.69 28.95
N THR A 476 -37.65 3.24 29.50
CA THR A 476 -38.84 4.04 29.76
C THR A 476 -38.55 5.08 30.86
N SER A 477 -38.67 6.36 30.54
CA SER A 477 -38.87 7.41 31.54
C SER A 477 -40.03 8.30 31.11
N THR A 478 -41.11 8.17 31.87
CA THR A 478 -42.38 8.86 31.72
C THR A 478 -42.22 10.33 32.08
N THR A 479 -42.44 11.23 31.12
CA THR A 479 -42.77 12.63 31.43
C THR A 479 -43.88 13.12 30.51
N THR A 480 -44.98 13.46 31.14
CA THR A 480 -46.22 13.98 30.54
C THR A 480 -45.98 15.41 30.09
N SER A 481 -46.16 15.71 28.80
CA SER A 481 -46.31 17.08 28.30
C SER A 481 -47.22 17.11 27.08
N THR A 482 -48.26 17.93 27.22
CA THR A 482 -49.40 18.12 26.33
C THR A 482 -48.96 18.74 25.00
N THR A 483 -49.22 18.03 23.89
CA THR A 483 -48.99 18.54 22.52
C THR A 483 -50.30 19.02 21.91
N THR A 484 -50.33 20.28 21.48
CA THR A 484 -51.34 20.85 20.59
C THR A 484 -50.98 20.48 19.15
N TYR A 485 -51.90 19.84 18.44
CA TYR A 485 -51.71 19.46 17.03
C TYR A 485 -51.69 20.71 16.15
N THR A 486 -50.59 20.91 15.42
CA THR A 486 -50.58 21.74 14.21
C THR A 486 -50.08 20.89 13.07
N THR A 487 -50.96 20.63 12.10
CA THR A 487 -50.66 19.93 10.85
C THR A 487 -49.99 20.90 9.88
N THR A 488 -48.73 20.67 9.53
CA THR A 488 -48.07 21.34 8.40
C THR A 488 -47.65 20.30 7.37
N SER A 489 -48.37 20.31 6.26
CA SER A 489 -47.98 19.78 4.96
C SER A 489 -46.88 20.65 4.34
N SER A 490 -45.74 20.07 3.99
CA SER A 490 -44.79 20.64 3.03
C SER A 490 -44.97 19.89 1.70
N GLY A 491 -45.36 20.48 0.57
CA GLY A 491 -45.19 21.86 0.12
C GLY A 491 -44.07 21.90 -0.91
N SER A 492 -44.42 21.54 -2.15
CA SER A 492 -43.57 21.64 -3.36
C SER A 492 -42.83 22.98 -3.42
N SER A 493 -41.50 22.93 -3.48
CA SER A 493 -40.69 24.10 -3.82
C SER A 493 -40.77 24.35 -5.33
N SER A 494 -41.04 25.60 -5.69
CA SER A 494 -41.46 26.09 -7.00
C SER A 494 -40.30 26.62 -7.86
N THR A 495 -39.09 26.09 -7.68
CA THR A 495 -37.95 26.39 -8.53
C THR A 495 -37.67 25.18 -9.39
N GLY A 496 -37.93 25.26 -10.69
CA GLY A 496 -37.70 24.14 -11.63
C GLY A 496 -36.27 23.60 -11.58
N ALA A 497 -36.04 22.43 -12.18
CA ALA A 497 -34.75 21.77 -12.27
C ALA A 497 -33.66 22.73 -12.82
N ALA A 498 -32.45 22.65 -12.26
CA ALA A 498 -31.32 23.50 -12.65
C ALA A 498 -30.90 23.25 -14.11
N HIS A 499 -30.07 24.15 -14.67
CA HIS A 499 -29.44 23.91 -15.99
C HIS A 499 -28.75 22.55 -16.00
N TYR A 500 -28.95 21.76 -17.05
CA TYR A 500 -28.46 20.39 -17.23
C TYR A 500 -29.05 19.32 -16.30
N ALA A 501 -29.96 19.67 -15.38
CA ALA A 501 -30.65 18.67 -14.58
C ALA A 501 -31.75 17.96 -15.38
N GLN A 502 -32.06 16.73 -14.98
CA GLN A 502 -33.16 15.96 -15.57
C GLN A 502 -34.50 16.60 -15.23
N CYS A 503 -35.35 16.74 -16.25
CA CYS A 503 -36.67 17.36 -16.15
C CYS A 503 -37.79 16.47 -16.74
N GLY A 504 -37.49 15.23 -17.09
CA GLY A 504 -38.46 14.29 -17.65
C GLY A 504 -37.87 12.93 -18.03
N GLY A 505 -38.75 11.99 -18.35
CA GLY A 505 -38.41 10.60 -18.66
C GLY A 505 -39.47 9.62 -18.14
N SER A 506 -39.62 8.46 -18.77
CA SER A 506 -40.68 7.48 -18.44
C SER A 506 -40.65 6.95 -16.99
N SER A 507 -39.54 7.12 -16.28
CA SER A 507 -39.37 6.74 -14.86
C SER A 507 -39.02 7.93 -13.95
N TRP A 508 -39.10 9.17 -14.45
CA TRP A 508 -38.71 10.36 -13.70
C TRP A 508 -39.83 10.83 -12.76
N THR A 509 -39.54 10.91 -11.46
CA THR A 509 -40.48 11.39 -10.42
C THR A 509 -40.12 12.77 -9.87
N GLY A 510 -39.06 13.40 -10.40
CA GLY A 510 -38.58 14.71 -9.98
C GLY A 510 -39.26 15.88 -10.70
N ALA A 511 -38.62 17.06 -10.67
CA ALA A 511 -39.16 18.28 -11.26
C ALA A 511 -39.37 18.11 -12.78
N THR A 512 -40.53 18.56 -13.29
CA THR A 512 -40.90 18.49 -14.71
C THR A 512 -40.81 19.83 -15.43
N THR A 513 -40.34 20.86 -14.74
CA THR A 513 -40.11 22.22 -15.25
C THR A 513 -38.68 22.61 -14.94
N CYS A 514 -38.10 23.51 -15.75
CA CYS A 514 -36.74 24.02 -15.58
C CYS A 514 -36.73 25.40 -14.93
N ALA A 515 -35.67 25.72 -14.21
CA ALA A 515 -35.40 27.08 -13.79
C ALA A 515 -35.25 27.98 -15.03
N SER A 516 -35.85 29.18 -15.01
CA SER A 516 -35.66 30.16 -16.09
C SER A 516 -34.17 30.50 -16.23
N PRO A 517 -33.60 30.60 -17.45
CA PRO A 517 -34.28 30.66 -18.76
C PRO A 517 -34.38 29.32 -19.51
N TYR A 518 -34.11 28.19 -18.86
CA TYR A 518 -33.94 26.90 -19.54
C TYR A 518 -35.26 26.24 -19.91
N THR A 519 -35.24 25.39 -20.94
CA THR A 519 -36.40 24.63 -21.43
C THR A 519 -36.15 23.14 -21.30
N CYS A 520 -37.15 22.40 -20.83
CA CYS A 520 -37.06 20.95 -20.73
C CYS A 520 -37.10 20.32 -22.12
N THR A 521 -35.97 19.80 -22.57
CA THR A 521 -35.80 19.23 -23.91
C THR A 521 -35.71 17.72 -23.83
N LYS A 522 -36.60 17.02 -24.53
CA LYS A 522 -36.59 15.55 -24.60
C LYS A 522 -35.40 15.07 -25.43
N GLN A 523 -34.57 14.21 -24.84
CA GLN A 523 -33.46 13.54 -25.54
C GLN A 523 -33.90 12.15 -26.02
N ASN A 524 -34.59 11.40 -25.16
CA ASN A 524 -35.19 10.10 -25.49
C ASN A 524 -36.40 9.82 -24.57
N ASP A 525 -37.01 8.65 -24.69
CA ASP A 525 -38.21 8.27 -23.92
C ASP A 525 -37.97 8.17 -22.40
N TYR A 526 -36.72 8.02 -21.97
CA TYR A 526 -36.34 7.86 -20.57
C TYR A 526 -35.66 9.09 -19.98
N TYR A 527 -35.33 10.09 -20.80
CA TYR A 527 -34.54 11.24 -20.36
C TYR A 527 -34.89 12.53 -21.11
N SER A 528 -35.18 13.59 -20.34
CA SER A 528 -35.30 14.98 -20.80
C SER A 528 -34.47 15.88 -19.88
N GLN A 529 -33.84 16.90 -20.43
CA GLN A 529 -32.86 17.75 -19.73
C GLN A 529 -33.18 19.24 -19.89
N CYS A 530 -32.89 20.04 -18.86
CA CYS A 530 -32.95 21.50 -18.96
C CYS A 530 -31.78 22.05 -19.77
N LEU A 531 -32.07 22.73 -20.89
CA LEU A 531 -31.11 23.37 -21.79
C LEU A 531 -31.46 24.83 -22.07
#